data_AF-A0AA85G207-F1
#
_entry.id   AF-A0AA85G207-F1
#
_cell.length_a   1.000
_cell.length_b   1.000
_cell.length_c   1.000
_cell.angle_alpha   90.00
_cell.angle_beta   90.00
_cell.angle_gamma   90.00
#
_symmetry.space_group_name_H-M   'P 1'
#
loop_
_entity.id
_entity.type
_entity.pdbx_description
1 polymer ?
#
loop_
_entity_poly.entity_id
_entity_poly.type
_entity_poly.pdbx_seq_one_letter_code
_entity_poly.pdbx_strand_id
1 'polypeptide(L)'
;MDPDAKVLSDLETQLDNIFMVLSSTGLHDSDISESQHGLNDKHMASLLDACRQMDSWFIKKRLALSTYCQEYALKEEIDALNAECIRKEKLAQELKGRIEDYSKSIQVIIDQVHSSCFG
;
A
#
# COMPACT_ATOMS: atom_id res chain seq x y z
N MET A 1 -9.01 0.12 22.06
CA MET A 1 -8.14 1.22 21.59
C MET A 1 -7.46 0.74 20.32
N ASP A 2 -7.44 1.57 19.27
CA ASP A 2 -6.67 1.31 18.06
C ASP A 2 -5.18 1.12 18.43
N PRO A 3 -4.53 0.01 18.03
CA PRO A 3 -3.11 -0.22 18.29
C PRO A 3 -2.21 0.93 17.82
N ASP A 4 -2.61 1.64 16.75
CA ASP A 4 -1.87 2.78 16.22
C ASP A 4 -1.98 4.01 17.12
N ALA A 5 -3.18 4.30 17.62
CA ALA A 5 -3.43 5.39 18.56
C ALA A 5 -2.74 5.15 19.92
N LYS A 6 -2.55 3.87 20.29
CA LYS A 6 -1.88 3.50 21.53
C LYS A 6 -0.42 3.92 21.57
N VAL A 7 0.33 3.80 20.46
CA VAL A 7 1.77 4.13 20.43
C VAL A 7 2.01 5.62 20.71
N LEU A 8 1.19 6.50 20.15
CA LEU A 8 1.26 7.94 20.42
C LEU A 8 0.84 8.24 21.86
N SER A 9 -0.28 7.67 22.31
CA SER A 9 -0.78 7.85 23.67
C SER A 9 0.21 7.37 24.73
N ASP A 10 0.93 6.28 24.49
CA ASP A 10 1.96 5.76 25.39
C ASP A 10 3.15 6.73 25.48
N LEU A 11 3.58 7.35 24.37
CA LEU A 11 4.62 8.39 24.39
C LEU A 11 4.16 9.64 25.14
N GLU A 12 2.96 10.15 24.83
CA GLU A 12 2.37 11.31 25.51
C GLU A 12 2.30 11.08 27.02
N THR A 13 1.86 9.89 27.43
CA THR A 13 1.80 9.49 28.85
C THR A 13 3.20 9.52 29.50
N GLN A 14 4.25 9.06 28.82
CA GLN A 14 5.61 9.13 29.37
C GLN A 14 6.13 10.57 29.48
N LEU A 15 5.80 11.43 28.51
CA LEU A 15 6.13 12.86 28.57
C LEU A 15 5.43 13.56 29.73
N ASP A 16 4.13 13.30 29.92
CA ASP A 16 3.34 13.84 31.02
C ASP A 16 3.91 13.41 32.39
N ASN A 17 4.29 12.15 32.54
CA ASN A 17 4.93 11.64 33.75
C ASN A 17 6.23 12.40 34.06
N ILE A 18 7.04 12.69 33.04
CA ILE A 18 8.29 13.45 33.19
C ILE A 18 8.00 14.91 33.57
N PHE A 19 7.05 15.56 32.89
CA PHE A 19 6.69 16.94 33.17
C PHE A 19 6.11 17.11 34.58
N MET A 20 5.33 16.14 35.07
CA MET A 20 4.83 16.13 36.44
C MET A 20 5.96 16.11 37.47
N VAL A 21 6.96 15.23 37.28
CA VAL A 21 8.12 15.14 38.18
C VAL A 21 8.93 16.45 38.15
N LEU A 22 9.24 16.96 36.96
CA LEU A 22 9.97 18.22 36.80
C LEU A 22 9.24 19.41 37.44
N SER A 23 7.92 19.49 37.28
CA SER A 23 7.09 20.56 37.85
C SER A 23 7.04 20.51 39.38
N SER A 24 7.12 19.31 39.98
CA SER A 24 7.16 19.13 41.44
C SER A 24 8.51 19.49 42.07
N THR A 25 9.58 19.57 41.26
CA THR A 25 10.95 19.82 41.74
C THR A 25 11.23 21.32 41.96
N GLY A 26 10.42 22.23 41.39
CA GLY A 26 10.61 23.69 41.47
C GLY A 26 10.07 24.38 42.73
N LEU A 27 9.56 23.63 43.72
CA LEU A 27 8.84 24.17 44.90
C LEU A 27 9.55 23.95 46.25
N HIS A 28 10.71 23.28 46.30
CA HIS A 28 11.44 23.03 47.55
C HIS A 28 12.72 23.87 47.65
N ASP A 29 12.53 25.11 48.05
CA ASP A 29 13.56 25.97 48.65
C ASP A 29 13.39 25.85 50.17
N SER A 30 13.89 24.78 50.79
CA SER A 30 14.16 24.68 52.23
C SER A 30 14.77 23.33 52.60
N ASP A 31 15.98 23.40 53.16
CA ASP A 31 16.71 22.42 53.97
C ASP A 31 15.88 21.20 54.42
N ILE A 32 16.13 20.00 53.86
CA ILE A 32 16.05 18.69 54.53
C ILE A 32 16.58 17.58 53.59
N SER A 33 17.46 16.77 54.18
CA SER A 33 18.11 15.52 53.74
C SER A 33 17.51 14.69 52.60
N GLU A 34 18.41 14.28 51.68
CA GLU A 34 18.51 12.96 51.02
C GLU A 34 17.23 12.12 50.85
N SER A 35 16.27 12.61 50.06
CA SER A 35 15.54 11.70 49.16
C SER A 35 15.35 12.38 47.81
N GLN A 36 16.33 12.19 46.93
CA GLN A 36 16.27 12.58 45.51
C GLN A 36 15.09 11.86 44.83
N HIS A 37 13.89 12.40 44.93
CA HIS A 37 12.75 12.02 44.08
C HIS A 37 12.68 12.92 42.85
N GLY A 38 13.83 13.16 42.22
CA GLY A 38 13.91 13.79 40.91
C GLY A 38 13.62 12.79 39.79
N LEU A 39 13.76 13.25 38.54
CA LEU A 39 13.86 12.37 37.37
C LEU A 39 14.85 11.23 37.66
N ASN A 40 14.41 9.99 37.43
CA ASN A 40 15.20 8.80 37.69
C ASN A 40 15.37 7.98 36.41
N ASP A 41 16.29 7.03 36.43
CA ASP A 41 16.63 6.20 35.27
C ASP A 41 15.42 5.43 34.71
N LYS A 42 14.42 5.12 35.55
CA LYS A 42 13.19 4.44 35.13
C LYS A 42 12.33 5.33 34.23
N HIS A 43 12.18 6.61 34.57
CA HIS A 43 11.44 7.56 33.72
C HIS A 43 12.13 7.74 32.36
N MET A 44 13.45 7.87 32.37
CA MET A 44 14.24 8.00 31.14
C MET A 44 14.19 6.73 30.29
N ALA A 45 14.31 5.55 30.90
CA ALA A 45 14.20 4.28 30.20
C ALA A 45 12.81 4.08 29.58
N SER A 46 11.75 4.45 30.30
CA SER A 46 10.36 4.33 29.81
C SER A 46 10.08 5.28 28.65
N LEU A 47 10.58 6.52 28.70
CA LEU A 47 10.50 7.45 27.58
C LEU A 47 11.27 6.93 26.36
N LEU A 48 12.51 6.47 26.55
CA LEU A 48 13.33 5.93 25.46
C LEU A 48 12.67 4.71 24.82
N ASP A 49 12.02 3.86 25.61
CA ASP A 49 11.27 2.72 25.09
C ASP A 49 10.05 3.17 24.27
N ALA A 50 9.27 4.13 24.78
CA ALA A 50 8.15 4.71 24.04
C ALA A 50 8.59 5.35 22.71
N CYS A 51 9.71 6.08 22.69
CA CYS A 51 10.31 6.62 21.46
C CYS A 51 10.69 5.50 20.47
N ARG A 52 11.32 4.42 20.94
CA ARG A 52 11.68 3.26 20.08
C ARG A 52 10.45 2.57 19.52
N GLN A 53 9.39 2.44 20.32
CA GLN A 53 8.12 1.89 19.86
C GLN A 53 7.48 2.76 18.77
N MET A 54 7.54 4.09 18.93
CA MET A 54 7.10 5.05 17.92
C MET A 54 7.90 4.94 16.62
N ASP A 55 9.23 4.87 16.70
CA ASP A 55 10.09 4.69 15.53
C ASP A 55 9.79 3.37 14.81
N SER A 56 9.63 2.28 15.56
CA SER A 56 9.28 0.96 15.02
C SER A 56 7.93 1.01 14.29
N TRP A 57 6.94 1.68 14.88
CA TRP A 57 5.63 1.88 14.27
C TRP A 57 5.73 2.67 12.97
N PHE A 58 6.47 3.79 12.97
CA PHE A 58 6.66 4.62 11.79
C PHE A 58 7.30 3.85 10.64
N ILE A 59 8.35 3.09 10.92
CA ILE A 59 9.04 2.26 9.91
C ILE A 59 8.07 1.22 9.32
N LYS A 60 7.29 0.53 10.16
CA LYS A 60 6.31 -0.46 9.71
C LYS A 60 5.25 0.16 8.81
N LYS A 61 4.69 1.31 9.19
CA LYS A 61 3.68 2.01 8.37
C LYS A 61 4.26 2.48 7.04
N ARG A 62 5.48 3.03 7.05
CA ARG A 62 6.18 3.43 5.82
C ARG A 62 6.40 2.24 4.89
N LEU A 63 6.87 1.10 5.41
CA LEU A 63 7.05 -0.13 4.63
C LEU A 63 5.73 -0.62 4.03
N ALA A 64 4.67 -0.67 4.83
CA ALA A 64 3.35 -1.07 4.36
C ALA A 64 2.87 -0.16 3.21
N LEU A 65 3.00 1.16 3.35
CA LEU A 65 2.66 2.11 2.27
C LEU A 65 3.50 1.91 1.01
N SER A 66 4.80 1.61 1.15
CA SER A 66 5.66 1.29 0.00
C SER A 66 5.21 0.00 -0.70
N THR A 67 4.81 -1.02 0.05
CA THR A 67 4.27 -2.27 -0.52
C THR A 67 2.93 -2.05 -1.19
N TYR A 68 1.99 -1.32 -0.56
CA TYR A 68 0.70 -1.00 -1.16
C TYR A 68 0.87 -0.24 -2.47
N CYS A 69 1.79 0.73 -2.55
CA CYS A 69 2.10 1.44 -3.79
C CYS A 69 2.52 0.49 -4.92
N GLN A 70 3.27 -0.57 -4.59
CA GLN A 70 3.66 -1.60 -5.56
C GLN A 70 2.49 -2.49 -5.97
N GLU A 71 1.62 -2.88 -5.03
CA GLU A 71 0.41 -3.65 -5.33
C GLU A 71 -0.56 -2.88 -6.25
N TYR A 72 -0.72 -1.57 -6.04
CA TYR A 72 -1.52 -0.72 -6.94
C TYR A 72 -0.90 -0.63 -8.33
N ALA A 73 0.43 -0.43 -8.43
CA ALA A 73 1.11 -0.41 -9.72
C ALA A 73 0.97 -1.75 -10.48
N LEU A 74 1.10 -2.88 -9.77
CA LEU A 74 0.88 -4.21 -10.35
C LEU A 74 -0.57 -4.39 -10.82
N LYS A 75 -1.53 -3.88 -10.06
CA LYS A 75 -2.94 -3.93 -10.44
C LYS A 75 -3.22 -3.14 -11.73
N GLU A 76 -2.67 -1.94 -11.84
CA GLU A 76 -2.78 -1.14 -13.08
C GLU A 76 -2.17 -1.88 -14.28
N GLU A 77 -1.04 -2.55 -14.10
CA GLU A 77 -0.41 -3.36 -15.15
C GLU A 77 -1.25 -4.57 -15.55
N ILE A 78 -1.85 -5.27 -14.57
CA ILE A 78 -2.79 -6.38 -14.82
C ILE A 78 -4.02 -5.90 -15.59
N ASP A 79 -4.58 -4.75 -15.21
CA ASP A 79 -5.75 -4.18 -15.87
C ASP A 79 -5.43 -3.78 -17.33
N ALA A 80 -4.25 -3.20 -17.57
CA ALA A 80 -3.77 -2.89 -18.91
C ALA A 80 -3.57 -4.14 -19.77
N LEU A 81 -2.97 -5.21 -19.21
CA LEU A 81 -2.81 -6.49 -19.90
C LEU A 81 -4.16 -7.13 -20.25
N ASN A 82 -5.13 -7.10 -19.34
CA ASN A 82 -6.47 -7.61 -19.58
C ASN A 82 -7.17 -6.85 -20.72
N ALA A 83 -7.07 -5.52 -20.73
CA ALA A 83 -7.62 -4.70 -21.81
C ALA A 83 -6.99 -5.04 -23.17
N GLU A 84 -5.68 -5.25 -23.21
CA GLU A 84 -4.96 -5.63 -24.43
C GLU A 84 -5.34 -7.04 -24.93
N CYS A 85 -5.55 -8.00 -24.02
CA CYS A 85 -6.05 -9.32 -24.36
C CYS A 85 -7.44 -9.25 -25.01
N ILE A 86 -8.37 -8.49 -24.41
CA ILE A 86 -9.71 -8.28 -24.97
C ILE A 86 -9.64 -7.65 -26.37
N ARG A 87 -8.78 -6.63 -26.53
CA ARG A 87 -8.59 -5.95 -27.82
C ARG A 87 -8.07 -6.90 -28.89
N LYS A 88 -7.10 -7.76 -28.55
CA LYS A 88 -6.55 -8.77 -29.47
C LYS A 88 -7.54 -9.85 -29.84
N GLU A 89 -8.33 -10.32 -28.88
CA GLU A 89 -9.39 -11.32 -29.13
C GLU A 89 -10.44 -10.76 -30.10
N LYS A 90 -10.87 -9.51 -29.89
CA LYS A 90 -11.78 -8.82 -30.82
C LYS A 90 -11.18 -8.73 -32.22
N LEU A 91 -9.91 -8.33 -32.35
CA LEU A 91 -9.24 -8.25 -33.64
C LEU A 91 -9.14 -9.63 -34.32
N ALA A 92 -8.86 -10.69 -33.56
CA ALA A 92 -8.82 -12.05 -34.10
C ALA A 92 -10.18 -12.49 -34.66
N GLN A 93 -11.27 -12.19 -33.95
CA GLN A 93 -12.63 -12.47 -34.41
C GLN A 93 -13.01 -11.69 -35.67
N GLU A 94 -12.66 -10.40 -35.73
CA GLU A 94 -12.87 -9.56 -36.91
C GLU A 94 -12.11 -10.11 -38.13
N LEU A 95 -10.84 -10.50 -37.95
CA LEU A 95 -10.03 -11.09 -39.02
C LEU A 95 -10.59 -12.43 -39.48
N LYS A 96 -11.04 -13.28 -38.54
CA LYS A 96 -11.69 -14.54 -38.87
C LYS A 96 -12.93 -14.33 -39.74
N GLY A 97 -13.80 -13.38 -39.37
CA GLY A 97 -14.99 -13.05 -40.17
C GLY A 97 -14.63 -12.60 -41.58
N ARG A 98 -13.63 -11.73 -41.73
CA ARG A 98 -13.14 -11.30 -43.05
C ARG A 98 -12.61 -12.45 -43.90
N ILE A 99 -11.87 -13.38 -43.29
CA ILE A 99 -11.37 -14.57 -44.00
C ILE A 99 -12.54 -15.41 -44.51
N GLU A 100 -13.55 -15.66 -43.67
CA GLU A 100 -14.75 -16.40 -44.05
C GLU A 100 -15.50 -15.74 -45.22
N ASP A 101 -15.61 -14.41 -45.24
CA ASP A 101 -16.24 -13.67 -46.33
C ASP A 101 -15.44 -13.75 -47.64
N TYR A 102 -14.12 -13.64 -47.57
CA TYR A 102 -13.26 -13.85 -48.73
C TYR A 102 -13.35 -15.29 -49.25
N SER A 103 -13.34 -16.29 -48.36
CA SER A 103 -13.51 -17.69 -48.75
C SER A 103 -14.82 -17.93 -49.48
N LYS A 104 -15.95 -17.39 -48.99
CA LYS A 104 -17.25 -17.48 -49.68
C LYS A 104 -17.22 -16.81 -51.05
N SER A 105 -16.63 -15.62 -51.14
CA SER A 105 -16.53 -14.87 -52.40
C SER A 105 -15.70 -15.62 -53.44
N ILE A 106 -14.59 -16.24 -53.02
CA ILE A 106 -13.76 -17.07 -53.88
C ILE A 106 -14.54 -18.30 -54.36
N GLN A 107 -15.29 -18.96 -53.48
CA GLN A 107 -16.11 -20.12 -53.86
C GLN A 107 -17.14 -19.76 -54.94
N VAL A 108 -17.83 -18.62 -54.80
CA VAL A 108 -18.77 -18.13 -55.82
C VAL A 108 -18.09 -17.94 -57.18
N ILE A 109 -16.88 -17.36 -57.19
CA ILE A 109 -16.11 -17.18 -58.42
C ILE A 109 -15.74 -18.52 -59.05
N ILE A 110 -15.29 -19.49 -58.24
CA ILE A 110 -14.95 -20.85 -58.70
C ILE A 110 -16.18 -21.49 -59.34
N ASP A 111 -17.33 -21.43 -58.70
CA ASP A 111 -18.57 -22.03 -59.20
C ASP A 111 -19.03 -21.40 -60.52
N GLN A 112 -18.90 -20.07 -60.65
CA GLN A 112 -19.21 -19.34 -61.89
C GLN A 112 -18.29 -19.72 -63.04
N VAL A 113 -16.97 -19.79 -62.79
CA VAL A 113 -15.99 -20.20 -63.80
C VAL A 113 -16.23 -21.64 -64.22
N HIS A 114 -16.47 -22.54 -63.26
CA HIS A 114 -16.76 -23.94 -63.57
C HIS A 114 -18.00 -24.09 -64.45
N SER A 115 -19.09 -23.40 -64.09
CA SER A 115 -20.34 -23.40 -64.87
C SER A 115 -20.16 -22.80 -66.27
N SER A 116 -19.30 -21.80 -66.43
CA SER A 116 -19.07 -21.13 -67.73
C SER A 116 -18.16 -21.92 -68.67
N CYS A 117 -17.25 -22.73 -68.14
CA CYS A 117 -16.27 -23.49 -68.92
C CYS A 117 -16.70 -24.95 -69.19
N PHE A 118 -17.56 -25.52 -68.35
CA PHE A 118 -17.92 -26.94 -68.40
C PHE A 118 -19.43 -27.22 -68.42
N GLY A 119 -20.27 -26.19 -68.38
CA GLY A 119 -21.72 -26.28 -68.62
C GLY A 119 -22.06 -26.14 -70.10
#